data_AF-A0A7W8T7G8-F1
#
_entry.id   AF-A0A7W8T7G8-F1
#
_cell.length_a   1.000
_cell.length_b   1.000
_cell.length_c   1.000
_cell.angle_alpha   90.00
_cell.angle_beta   90.00
_cell.angle_gamma   90.00
#
_symmetry.space_group_name_H-M   'P 1'
#
loop_
_entity.id
_entity.type
_entity.pdbx_description
1 polymer ?
#
loop_
_entity_poly.entity_id
_entity_poly.type
_entity_poly.pdbx_seq_one_letter_code
_entity_poly.pdbx_strand_id
1 'polypeptide(L)'
;MIVIECDDPAVGQVACVFVGMADVSSCMIEALPGQRVRKGDELGFFQYGGSTCCLVFEPGVIDRFVVEPPFGDRQPPIEVNAAVARVASRNASSSQSNG
;
A
#
# COMPACT_ATOMS: atom_id res chain seq x y z
N MET A 1 2.40 1.48 -12.84
CA MET A 1 2.56 0.80 -11.53
C MET A 1 3.95 1.10 -11.01
N ILE A 2 4.09 1.25 -9.69
CA ILE A 2 5.38 1.44 -8.99
C ILE A 2 5.56 0.27 -8.02
N VAL A 3 6.77 -0.26 -7.89
CA VAL A 3 7.13 -1.20 -6.81
C VAL A 3 8.10 -0.49 -5.87
N ILE A 4 7.81 -0.51 -4.58
CA ILE A 4 8.63 0.08 -3.53
C ILE A 4 9.21 -1.05 -2.68
N GLU A 5 10.54 -1.11 -2.62
CA GLU A 5 11.25 -1.95 -1.67
C GLU A 5 11.29 -1.23 -0.32
N CYS A 6 10.58 -1.77 0.66
CA CYS A 6 10.51 -1.15 1.98
C CYS A 6 11.74 -1.54 2.82
N ASP A 7 12.25 -0.59 3.60
CA ASP A 7 13.35 -0.84 4.54
C ASP A 7 12.97 -1.83 5.66
N ASP A 8 11.67 -1.94 5.97
CA ASP A 8 11.14 -2.92 6.91
C ASP A 8 10.93 -4.28 6.21
N PRO A 9 11.72 -5.33 6.54
CA PRO A 9 11.61 -6.65 5.92
C PRO A 9 10.32 -7.41 6.28
N ALA A 10 9.53 -6.93 7.24
CA ALA A 10 8.20 -7.46 7.51
C ALA A 10 7.18 -6.96 6.47
N VAL A 11 7.40 -5.78 5.87
CA VAL A 11 6.58 -5.26 4.77
C VAL A 11 7.05 -5.81 3.43
N GLY A 12 8.37 -5.88 3.22
CA GLY A 12 8.95 -6.37 1.97
C GLY A 12 8.69 -5.43 0.79
N GLN A 13 8.13 -5.96 -0.30
CA GLN A 13 7.79 -5.16 -1.47
C GLN A 13 6.31 -4.75 -1.45
N VAL A 14 6.05 -3.50 -1.84
CA VAL A 14 4.67 -3.00 -2.04
C VAL A 14 4.52 -2.51 -3.46
N ALA A 15 3.49 -3.02 -4.14
CA ALA A 15 3.11 -2.61 -5.47
C ALA A 15 1.98 -1.58 -5.41
N CYS A 16 2.21 -0.39 -5.97
CA CYS A 16 1.22 0.67 -6.11
C CYS A 16 0.67 0.66 -7.55
N VAL A 17 -0.60 0.29 -7.69
CA VAL A 17 -1.31 0.26 -8.97
C VAL A 17 -2.25 1.46 -9.03
N PHE A 18 -1.94 2.40 -9.93
CA PHE A 18 -2.78 3.57 -10.20
C PHE A 18 -3.72 3.23 -11.36
N VAL A 19 -5.02 3.43 -11.15
CA VAL A 19 -6.05 3.10 -12.13
C VAL A 19 -6.80 4.36 -12.49
N GLY A 20 -6.65 4.75 -13.75
CA GLY A 20 -7.37 5.89 -14.31
C GLY A 20 -8.73 5.54 -14.92
N MET A 21 -9.58 6.54 -15.06
CA MET A 21 -10.83 6.47 -15.83
C MET A 21 -10.56 6.64 -17.33
N ALA A 22 -11.25 5.83 -18.15
CA ALA A 22 -10.97 5.65 -19.58
C ALA A 22 -10.92 6.94 -20.42
N ASP A 23 -11.72 7.96 -20.10
CA ASP A 23 -11.93 9.11 -20.98
C ASP A 23 -11.21 10.41 -20.54
N VAL A 24 -10.78 10.52 -19.28
CA VAL A 24 -10.30 11.81 -18.72
C VAL A 24 -9.18 11.71 -17.69
N SER A 25 -8.73 10.51 -17.32
CA SER A 25 -7.83 10.34 -16.19
C SER A 25 -6.51 9.70 -16.61
N SER A 26 -5.49 10.53 -16.81
CA SER A 26 -4.10 10.12 -16.83
C SER A 26 -3.57 9.92 -15.41
N CYS A 27 -2.69 8.93 -15.24
CA CYS A 27 -1.90 8.76 -14.03
C CYS A 27 -0.52 9.37 -14.31
N MET A 28 -0.19 10.49 -13.69
CA MET A 28 1.13 11.09 -13.79
C MET A 28 2.00 10.51 -12.68
N ILE A 29 3.04 9.76 -13.06
CA ILE A 29 4.01 9.21 -12.12
C ILE A 29 5.23 10.11 -12.12
N GLU A 30 5.54 10.70 -10.96
CA GLU A 30 6.70 11.58 -10.79
C GLU A 30 7.87 10.89 -10.09
N ALA A 31 7.59 9.86 -9.29
CA ALA A 31 8.63 9.07 -8.66
C ALA A 31 9.53 8.38 -9.70
N LEU A 32 10.85 8.47 -9.49
CA LEU A 32 11.86 7.94 -10.40
C LEU A 32 12.40 6.59 -9.92
N PRO A 33 12.84 5.70 -10.83
CA PRO A 33 13.55 4.48 -10.45
C PRO A 33 14.77 4.79 -9.59
N GLY A 34 14.93 4.07 -8.47
CA GLY A 34 16.03 4.26 -7.51
C GLY A 34 15.82 5.43 -6.54
N GLN A 35 14.74 6.20 -6.66
CA GLN A 35 14.41 7.26 -5.71
C GLN A 35 14.05 6.65 -4.34
N ARG A 36 14.71 7.14 -3.29
CA ARG A 36 14.31 6.88 -1.90
C ARG A 36 13.14 7.80 -1.55
N VAL A 37 12.03 7.22 -1.10
CA VAL A 37 10.84 7.94 -0.65
C VAL A 37 10.52 7.60 0.81
N ARG A 38 9.81 8.49 1.50
CA ARG A 38 9.31 8.32 2.87
C ARG A 38 7.79 8.17 2.86
N LYS A 39 7.23 7.62 3.94
CA LYS A 39 5.77 7.56 4.10
C LYS A 39 5.20 8.98 4.06
N GLY A 40 4.24 9.19 3.16
CA GLY A 40 3.60 10.49 2.95
C GLY A 40 4.22 11.33 1.82
N ASP A 41 5.34 10.90 1.23
CA ASP A 41 5.90 11.55 0.05
C ASP A 41 5.00 11.30 -1.17
N GLU A 42 4.91 12.30 -2.04
CA GLU A 42 4.16 12.21 -3.28
C GLU A 42 4.86 11.29 -4.28
N LEU A 43 4.10 10.37 -4.88
CA LEU A 43 4.58 9.48 -5.94
C LEU A 43 4.16 9.95 -7.35
N GLY A 44 3.19 10.86 -7.39
CA GLY A 44 2.48 11.28 -8.58
C GLY A 44 1.05 11.69 -8.26
N PHE A 45 0.28 11.99 -9.30
CA PHE A 45 -1.08 12.51 -9.16
C PHE A 45 -1.97 12.07 -10.33
N PHE A 46 -3.28 12.23 -10.13
CA PHE A 46 -4.28 12.07 -11.18
C PHE A 46 -4.72 13.46 -11.66
N GLN A 47 -4.80 13.66 -12.98
CA GLN A 47 -5.19 14.97 -13.52
C GLN A 47 -6.69 15.25 -13.39
N TYR A 48 -7.52 14.23 -13.14
CA TYR A 48 -8.98 14.35 -13.04
C TYR A 48 -9.55 13.39 -11.98
N GLY A 49 -10.68 13.76 -11.37
CA GLY A 49 -11.34 12.97 -10.32
C GLY A 49 -11.92 11.64 -10.81
N GLY A 50 -12.24 10.74 -9.87
CA GLY A 50 -12.81 9.42 -10.17
C GLY A 50 -11.78 8.33 -10.51
N SER A 51 -10.49 8.61 -10.29
CA SER A 51 -9.42 7.62 -10.29
C SER A 51 -9.36 6.84 -8.98
N THR A 52 -8.63 5.72 -8.99
CA THR A 52 -8.40 4.91 -7.79
C THR A 52 -6.97 4.38 -7.75
N CYS A 53 -6.53 3.92 -6.59
CA CYS A 53 -5.27 3.20 -6.44
C CYS A 53 -5.46 1.94 -5.60
N CYS A 54 -4.67 0.91 -5.92
CA CYS A 54 -4.60 -0.32 -5.17
C CYS A 54 -3.17 -0.52 -4.67
N LEU A 55 -3.03 -0.83 -3.39
CA LEU A 55 -1.79 -1.32 -2.81
C LEU A 55 -1.83 -2.85 -2.76
N VAL A 56 -0.81 -3.49 -3.32
CA VAL A 56 -0.67 -4.94 -3.36
C VAL A 56 0.54 -5.34 -2.53
N PHE A 57 0.33 -6.30 -1.63
CA PHE A 57 1.32 -6.83 -0.71
C PHE A 57 1.53 -8.32 -0.96
N GLU A 58 2.70 -8.84 -0.59
CA GLU A 58 2.95 -10.29 -0.64
C GLU A 58 2.01 -11.05 0.31
N PRO A 59 1.69 -12.33 0.01
CA PRO A 59 0.85 -13.15 0.88
C PRO A 59 1.38 -13.21 2.31
N GLY A 60 0.49 -12.99 3.28
CA GLY A 60 0.82 -13.05 4.70
C GLY A 60 1.46 -11.79 5.28
N VAL A 61 1.71 -10.73 4.49
CA VAL A 61 2.23 -9.46 4.99
C VAL A 61 1.19 -8.71 5.84
N ILE A 62 -0.08 -8.72 5.44
CA ILE A 62 -1.15 -8.04 6.18
C ILE A 62 -1.80 -9.01 7.17
N ASP A 63 -1.71 -8.68 8.46
CA ASP A 63 -2.40 -9.41 9.54
C ASP A 63 -3.88 -9.02 9.62
N ARG A 64 -4.14 -7.71 9.65
CA ARG A 64 -5.51 -7.17 9.72
C ARG A 64 -5.61 -5.76 9.17
N PHE A 65 -6.79 -5.43 8.64
CA PHE A 65 -7.16 -4.07 8.27
C PHE A 65 -7.70 -3.31 9.49
N VAL A 66 -7.49 -2.00 9.53
CA VAL A 66 -8.05 -1.12 10.57
C VAL A 66 -9.52 -0.80 10.29
N VAL A 67 -9.88 -0.74 9.00
CA VAL A 67 -11.27 -0.51 8.56
C VAL A 67 -11.94 -1.86 8.32
N GLU A 68 -13.08 -2.05 8.97
CA GLU A 68 -13.90 -3.25 8.86
C GLU A 68 -15.17 -2.97 8.03
N PRO A 69 -15.76 -4.00 7.40
CA PRO A 69 -17.04 -3.89 6.70
C PRO A 69 -18.18 -3.40 7.63
N PRO A 70 -19.25 -2.79 7.08
CA PRO A 70 -19.54 -2.63 5.65
C PRO A 70 -18.88 -1.40 5.04
N PHE A 71 -18.17 -1.57 3.93
CA PHE A 71 -17.57 -0.44 3.20
C PHE A 71 -18.64 0.41 2.50
N GLY A 72 -18.51 1.74 2.54
CA GLY A 72 -19.35 2.62 1.72
C GLY A 72 -19.29 4.11 2.09
N ASP A 73 -19.97 4.92 1.27
CA ASP A 73 -19.87 6.39 1.27
C ASP A 73 -20.39 7.08 2.55
N ARG A 74 -21.02 6.32 3.45
CA ARG A 74 -21.53 6.83 4.74
C ARG A 74 -20.53 6.71 5.88
N GLN A 75 -19.40 6.05 5.65
CA GLN A 75 -18.34 5.95 6.64
C GLN A 75 -17.48 7.23 6.62
N PRO A 76 -16.93 7.64 7.77
CA PRO A 76 -16.02 8.78 7.79
C PRO A 76 -14.78 8.49 6.92
N PRO A 77 -14.23 9.52 6.24
CA PRO A 77 -13.02 9.35 5.47
C PRO A 77 -11.85 8.93 6.37
N ILE A 78 -10.91 8.19 5.80
CA ILE A 78 -9.64 7.89 6.47
C ILE A 78 -8.75 9.12 6.32
N GLU A 79 -8.31 9.67 7.45
CA GLU A 79 -7.39 10.81 7.47
C GLU A 79 -6.05 10.48 6.80
N VAL A 80 -5.45 11.47 6.14
CA VAL A 80 -4.14 11.32 5.52
C VAL A 80 -3.12 10.87 6.57
N ASN A 81 -2.29 9.89 6.22
CA ASN A 81 -1.30 9.23 7.09
C ASN A 81 -1.84 8.34 8.21
N ALA A 82 -3.16 8.21 8.37
CA ALA A 82 -3.75 7.27 9.33
C ALA A 82 -3.35 5.83 9.03
N ALA A 83 -3.42 4.97 10.05
CA ALA A 83 -3.16 3.55 9.89
C ALA A 83 -4.32 2.88 9.13
N VAL A 84 -4.00 2.14 8.06
CA VAL A 84 -5.00 1.41 7.25
C VAL A 84 -4.96 -0.11 7.49
N ALA A 85 -3.81 -0.64 7.85
CA ALA A 85 -3.60 -2.06 8.14
C ALA A 85 -2.41 -2.25 9.08
N ARG A 86 -2.30 -3.46 9.66
CA ARG A 86 -1.14 -3.90 10.44
C ARG A 86 -0.43 -5.04 9.74
N VAL A 87 0.90 -5.00 9.81
CA VAL A 87 1.79 -6.03 9.26
C VAL A 87 1.82 -7.24 10.20
N ALA A 88 1.84 -8.44 9.66
CA ALA A 88 2.04 -9.67 10.42
C ALA A 88 3.42 -9.66 11.09
N SER A 89 3.45 -9.91 12.40
CA SER A 89 4.71 -10.08 13.10
C SER A 89 5.33 -11.40 12.66
N ARG A 90 6.59 -11.39 12.21
CA ARG A 90 7.34 -12.63 12.02
C ARG A 90 7.51 -13.28 13.39
N ASN A 91 6.74 -14.33 13.66
CA ASN A 91 7.10 -15.24 14.74
C ASN A 91 8.45 -15.85 14.36
N ALA A 92 9.48 -15.59 15.16
CA ALA A 92 10.74 -16.31 15.07
C ALA A 92 10.41 -17.80 15.22
N SER A 93 10.45 -18.55 14.12
CA SER A 93 10.34 -20.01 14.16
C SER A 93 11.55 -20.53 14.90
N SER A 94 11.35 -20.83 16.18
CA SER A 94 12.25 -21.62 17.01
C SER A 94 12.57 -22.92 16.27
N SER A 95 13.82 -23.06 15.85
CA SER A 95 14.42 -24.31 15.42
C SER A 95 14.35 -25.32 16.57
N GLN A 96 13.28 -26.12 16.65
CA GLN A 96 13.35 -27.38 17.38
C GLN A 96 14.06 -28.39 16.46
N SER A 97 15.36 -28.51 16.69
CA SER A 97 16.10 -29.71 16.33
C SER A 97 15.62 -30.86 17.21
N ASN A 98 14.85 -31.80 16.67
CA ASN A 98 14.73 -33.12 17.26
C ASN A 98 15.76 -34.03 16.58
N GLY A 99 16.64 -34.60 17.41
CA GLY A 99 17.60 -35.63 17.01
C GLY A 99 16.99 -37.02 16.96
#